data_AF-A0A7C7KY79-F1
#
_entry.id   AF-A0A7C7KY79-F1
#
_cell.length_a   1.000
_cell.length_b   1.000
_cell.length_c   1.000
_cell.angle_alpha   90.00
_cell.angle_beta   90.00
_cell.angle_gamma   90.00
#
_symmetry.space_group_name_H-M   'P 1'
#
loop_
_entity.id
_entity.type
_entity.pdbx_description
1 polymer ?
#
loop_
_entity_poly.entity_id
_entity_poly.type
_entity_poly.pdbx_seq_one_letter_code
_entity_poly.pdbx_strand_id
1 'polypeptide(L)'
;MSDGGFKGPVEKIDDWRWRVPRHYKREMRTDGVLYASEKMLEQIRKDMSLEQLANVACLPGIMGHSLAMPDIHWGYGFPIGGVAAFDVETGIISPGGIGFDINCGVRLLRTNLTHDDVAPRLEQLLRTIFKTVPCGVGSEGKIRLNRSEFEQMLVEGAKWAVRKRNMGWEEDLERTEEYGAIEGAEPAYVSHRAITRGLPQVGTLGAGNHFLEVQVVEEIYQPEIAQKMGIEQVGQITVMIHCGSRGFGHQVCDDYLDVMQNASRKYNIYLPDRQLACAPFTSDEAQRYFGAMKCAVNYAFANRQAIAHLVRKAFEKVFGKSAEALGMHMIYDVAHNIAKVEEHEVDGQRKQLIVHRKG
;
A
#
# COMPACT_ATOMS: atom_id res chain seq x y z
N MET A 1 -18.03 9.68 -28.83
CA MET A 1 -17.07 9.11 -27.87
C MET A 1 -17.37 7.63 -27.84
N SER A 2 -16.45 6.79 -28.30
CA SER A 2 -16.66 5.34 -28.27
C SER A 2 -16.92 4.91 -26.84
N ASP A 3 -18.00 4.19 -26.66
CA ASP A 3 -18.59 3.71 -25.40
C ASP A 3 -17.69 2.65 -24.74
N GLY A 4 -16.48 3.06 -24.32
CA GLY A 4 -15.32 2.22 -23.99
C GLY A 4 -15.35 1.54 -22.62
N GLY A 5 -16.54 1.38 -22.04
CA GLY A 5 -16.75 0.66 -20.79
C GLY A 5 -16.89 -0.84 -20.97
N PHE A 6 -16.86 -1.58 -19.87
CA PHE A 6 -17.01 -3.03 -19.85
C PHE A 6 -18.41 -3.49 -20.30
N LYS A 7 -18.46 -4.35 -21.32
CA LYS A 7 -19.69 -4.92 -21.90
C LYS A 7 -19.89 -6.41 -21.63
N GLY A 8 -19.01 -7.01 -20.83
CA GLY A 8 -19.11 -8.42 -20.47
C GLY A 8 -20.26 -8.71 -19.48
N PRO A 9 -20.55 -9.99 -19.23
CA PRO A 9 -21.56 -10.41 -18.28
C PRO A 9 -21.16 -10.01 -16.86
N VAL A 10 -22.14 -9.50 -16.11
CA VAL A 10 -22.05 -9.25 -14.66
C VAL A 10 -23.34 -9.77 -14.05
N GLU A 11 -23.25 -10.78 -13.20
CA GLU A 11 -24.38 -11.47 -12.58
C GLU A 11 -24.50 -11.04 -11.11
N LYS A 12 -25.72 -10.75 -10.64
CA LYS A 12 -25.94 -10.41 -9.23
C LYS A 12 -25.77 -11.67 -8.36
N ILE A 13 -24.96 -11.60 -7.31
CA ILE A 13 -24.89 -12.64 -6.26
C ILE A 13 -25.86 -12.27 -5.14
N ASP A 14 -25.71 -11.05 -4.61
CA ASP A 14 -26.59 -10.42 -3.62
C ASP A 14 -26.56 -8.89 -3.77
N ASP A 15 -27.08 -8.15 -2.79
CA ASP A 15 -27.20 -6.68 -2.86
C ASP A 15 -25.87 -5.92 -2.87
N TRP A 16 -24.77 -6.58 -2.50
CA TRP A 16 -23.45 -5.95 -2.40
C TRP A 16 -22.38 -6.67 -3.21
N ARG A 17 -22.73 -7.77 -3.88
CA ARG A 17 -21.78 -8.60 -4.62
C ARG A 17 -22.26 -8.95 -6.02
N TRP A 18 -21.33 -8.85 -6.96
CA TRP A 18 -21.52 -9.11 -8.37
C TRP A 18 -20.44 -10.05 -8.89
N ARG A 19 -20.79 -10.88 -9.87
CA ARG A 19 -19.92 -11.89 -10.45
C ARG A 19 -19.64 -11.60 -11.92
N VAL A 20 -18.37 -11.52 -12.30
CA VAL A 20 -17.93 -11.75 -13.68
C VAL A 20 -17.68 -13.26 -13.82
N PRO A 21 -18.58 -14.00 -14.49
CA PRO A 21 -18.55 -15.45 -14.42
C PRO A 21 -17.35 -16.03 -15.19
N ARG A 22 -16.79 -17.13 -14.68
CA ARG A 22 -15.64 -17.86 -15.25
C ARG A 22 -15.83 -18.24 -16.72
N HIS A 23 -17.06 -18.44 -17.16
CA HIS A 23 -17.35 -18.78 -18.55
C HIS A 23 -17.25 -17.58 -19.51
N TYR A 24 -17.09 -16.35 -19.01
CA TYR A 24 -16.92 -15.15 -19.84
C TYR A 24 -15.70 -15.26 -20.77
N LYS A 25 -14.59 -15.84 -20.27
CA LYS A 25 -13.40 -16.13 -21.07
C LYS A 25 -12.99 -17.57 -20.85
N ARG A 26 -12.61 -18.25 -21.93
CA ARG A 26 -12.19 -19.67 -21.88
C ARG A 26 -11.00 -19.87 -20.92
N GLU A 27 -10.11 -18.88 -20.86
CA GLU A 27 -8.86 -18.89 -20.11
C GLU A 27 -9.05 -18.56 -18.62
N MET A 28 -10.21 -18.05 -18.20
CA MET A 28 -10.49 -17.83 -16.77
C MET A 28 -10.48 -19.17 -16.03
N ARG A 29 -9.85 -19.17 -14.86
CA ARG A 29 -9.72 -20.33 -13.97
C ARG A 29 -10.72 -20.29 -12.83
N THR A 30 -11.22 -19.10 -12.51
CA THR A 30 -12.21 -18.84 -11.46
C THR A 30 -13.12 -17.67 -11.87
N ASP A 31 -14.15 -17.40 -11.08
CA ASP A 31 -14.97 -16.20 -11.22
C ASP A 31 -14.23 -14.95 -10.72
N GLY A 32 -14.61 -13.79 -11.24
CA GLY A 32 -14.29 -12.50 -10.63
C GLY A 32 -15.46 -12.03 -9.76
N VAL A 33 -15.19 -11.56 -8.54
CA VAL A 33 -16.20 -11.05 -7.61
C VAL A 33 -15.94 -9.58 -7.30
N LEU A 34 -16.93 -8.74 -7.61
CA LEU A 34 -16.95 -7.32 -7.27
C LEU A 34 -17.83 -7.08 -6.05
N TYR A 35 -17.32 -6.37 -5.05
CA TYR A 35 -18.09 -5.80 -3.97
C TYR A 35 -18.54 -4.40 -4.36
N ALA A 36 -19.83 -4.15 -4.56
CA ALA A 36 -20.35 -2.84 -4.92
C ALA A 36 -21.87 -2.76 -4.70
N SER A 37 -22.36 -1.57 -4.35
CA SER A 37 -23.79 -1.28 -4.49
C SER A 37 -24.21 -1.24 -5.97
N GLU A 38 -25.50 -1.41 -6.25
CA GLU A 38 -26.04 -1.31 -7.62
C GLU A 38 -25.71 0.05 -8.28
N LYS A 39 -25.80 1.14 -7.51
CA LYS A 39 -25.45 2.48 -7.99
C LYS A 39 -23.97 2.62 -8.36
N MET A 40 -23.08 1.97 -7.61
CA MET A 40 -21.65 1.96 -7.91
C MET A 40 -21.36 1.17 -9.18
N LEU A 41 -22.05 0.04 -9.38
CA LEU A 41 -21.87 -0.81 -10.57
C LEU A 41 -22.08 -0.04 -11.89
N GLU A 42 -23.08 0.85 -11.94
CA GLU A 42 -23.34 1.70 -13.11
C GLU A 42 -22.13 2.57 -13.49
N GLN A 43 -21.37 3.05 -12.50
CA GLN A 43 -20.17 3.86 -12.74
C GLN A 43 -18.97 2.98 -13.06
N ILE A 44 -18.78 1.87 -12.33
CA ILE A 44 -17.68 0.92 -12.54
C ILE A 44 -17.71 0.36 -13.97
N ARG A 45 -18.90 0.10 -14.52
CA ARG A 45 -19.05 -0.37 -15.91
C ARG A 45 -18.56 0.62 -16.98
N LYS A 46 -18.31 1.89 -16.64
CA LYS A 46 -17.87 2.90 -17.61
C LYS A 46 -16.40 2.79 -18.00
N ASP A 47 -15.60 2.06 -17.23
CA ASP A 47 -14.21 1.76 -17.57
C ASP A 47 -14.00 0.24 -17.81
N MET A 48 -12.74 -0.14 -18.03
CA MET A 48 -12.33 -1.52 -18.31
C MET A 48 -11.79 -2.25 -17.08
N SER A 49 -12.05 -1.76 -15.86
CA SER A 49 -11.56 -2.39 -14.63
C SER A 49 -12.13 -3.79 -14.40
N LEU A 50 -13.38 -4.04 -14.78
CA LEU A 50 -13.98 -5.38 -14.77
C LEU A 50 -13.35 -6.34 -15.79
N GLU A 51 -12.82 -5.81 -16.89
CA GLU A 51 -12.03 -6.62 -17.83
C GLU A 51 -10.70 -7.04 -17.20
N GLN A 52 -10.06 -6.13 -16.43
CA GLN A 52 -8.86 -6.44 -15.67
C GLN A 52 -9.12 -7.46 -14.56
N LEU A 53 -10.24 -7.35 -13.85
CA LEU A 53 -10.68 -8.36 -12.87
C LEU A 53 -10.81 -9.75 -13.52
N ALA A 54 -11.42 -9.82 -14.71
CA ALA A 54 -11.51 -11.06 -15.48
C ALA A 54 -10.14 -11.57 -15.97
N ASN A 55 -9.25 -10.66 -16.40
CA ASN A 55 -7.90 -11.01 -16.82
C ASN A 55 -7.07 -11.61 -15.69
N VAL A 56 -7.18 -11.08 -14.47
CA VAL A 56 -6.51 -11.61 -13.28
C VAL A 56 -6.97 -13.04 -12.99
N ALA A 57 -8.27 -13.35 -13.18
CA ALA A 57 -8.81 -14.70 -13.00
C ALA A 57 -8.25 -15.74 -13.99
N CYS A 58 -7.51 -15.34 -15.03
CA CYS A 58 -6.83 -16.27 -15.96
C CYS A 58 -5.46 -16.75 -15.45
N LEU A 59 -4.89 -16.07 -14.45
CA LEU A 59 -3.51 -16.30 -14.00
C LEU A 59 -3.34 -17.64 -13.27
N PRO A 60 -2.24 -18.38 -13.51
CA PRO A 60 -2.06 -19.73 -12.98
C PRO A 60 -1.90 -19.73 -11.45
N GLY A 61 -2.45 -20.77 -10.82
CA GLY A 61 -2.42 -20.97 -9.37
C GLY A 61 -3.27 -20.00 -8.55
N ILE A 62 -4.17 -19.22 -9.18
CA ILE A 62 -5.13 -18.39 -8.44
C ILE A 62 -6.02 -19.28 -7.57
N MET A 63 -6.18 -18.90 -6.30
CA MET A 63 -7.00 -19.60 -5.31
C MET A 63 -8.20 -18.72 -4.95
N GLY A 64 -9.39 -19.33 -4.81
CA GLY A 64 -10.63 -18.58 -4.64
C GLY A 64 -11.01 -17.81 -5.91
N HIS A 65 -11.48 -16.57 -5.75
CA HIS A 65 -11.89 -15.68 -6.86
C HIS A 65 -10.89 -14.55 -7.05
N SER A 66 -10.83 -13.94 -8.24
CA SER A 66 -10.26 -12.60 -8.33
C SER A 66 -11.26 -11.62 -7.70
N LEU A 67 -10.80 -10.75 -6.82
CA LEU A 67 -11.67 -9.87 -6.04
C LEU A 67 -11.45 -8.40 -6.43
N ALA A 68 -12.53 -7.64 -6.39
CA ALA A 68 -12.54 -6.19 -6.58
C ALA A 68 -13.33 -5.51 -5.47
N MET A 69 -12.72 -4.51 -4.83
CA MET A 69 -13.33 -3.66 -3.82
C MET A 69 -14.25 -2.59 -4.46
N PRO A 70 -15.11 -1.93 -3.67
CA PRO A 70 -16.10 -0.96 -4.20
C PRO A 70 -15.51 0.25 -4.92
N ASP A 71 -14.24 0.56 -4.68
CA ASP A 71 -13.47 1.64 -5.28
C ASP A 71 -12.65 1.20 -6.51
N ILE A 72 -12.98 0.04 -7.08
CA ILE A 72 -12.34 -0.49 -8.27
C ILE A 72 -12.30 0.53 -9.42
N HIS A 73 -11.13 0.64 -10.06
CA HIS A 73 -10.96 1.40 -11.29
C HIS A 73 -9.75 0.91 -12.09
N TRP A 74 -9.65 1.39 -13.33
CA TRP A 74 -8.60 0.99 -14.27
C TRP A 74 -7.18 1.20 -13.70
N GLY A 75 -6.38 0.13 -13.71
CA GLY A 75 -4.99 0.13 -13.27
C GLY A 75 -4.02 -0.40 -14.33
N TYR A 76 -2.79 -0.72 -13.92
CA TYR A 76 -1.82 -1.43 -14.78
C TYR A 76 -1.94 -2.95 -14.58
N GLY A 77 -2.46 -3.67 -15.58
CA GLY A 77 -2.67 -5.12 -15.54
C GLY A 77 -3.81 -5.54 -14.62
N PHE A 78 -3.59 -5.46 -13.31
CA PHE A 78 -4.63 -5.61 -12.30
C PHE A 78 -5.45 -4.30 -12.18
N PRO A 79 -6.73 -4.36 -11.79
CA PRO A 79 -7.44 -3.16 -11.38
C PRO A 79 -6.86 -2.61 -10.07
N ILE A 80 -6.99 -1.30 -9.84
CA ILE A 80 -6.86 -0.74 -8.48
C ILE A 80 -8.15 -1.11 -7.72
N GLY A 81 -8.05 -1.33 -6.40
CA GLY A 81 -9.07 -1.99 -5.60
C GLY A 81 -9.08 -3.52 -5.80
N GLY A 82 -8.02 -4.08 -6.39
CA GLY A 82 -7.95 -5.50 -6.74
C GLY A 82 -7.27 -6.33 -5.64
N VAL A 83 -7.80 -7.53 -5.40
CA VAL A 83 -7.16 -8.56 -4.55
C VAL A 83 -7.16 -9.90 -5.27
N ALA A 84 -6.01 -10.58 -5.29
CA ALA A 84 -5.92 -11.95 -5.77
C ALA A 84 -4.89 -12.74 -4.96
N ALA A 85 -5.24 -13.97 -4.62
CA ALA A 85 -4.36 -14.87 -3.89
C ALA A 85 -3.91 -16.00 -4.81
N PHE A 86 -2.61 -16.30 -4.81
CA PHE A 86 -2.03 -17.38 -5.59
C PHE A 86 -1.33 -18.36 -4.66
N ASP A 87 -1.44 -19.65 -4.96
CA ASP A 87 -0.73 -20.70 -4.25
C ASP A 87 0.80 -20.49 -4.34
N VAL A 88 1.54 -20.64 -3.25
CA VAL A 88 2.99 -20.34 -3.25
C VAL A 88 3.81 -21.34 -4.07
N GLU A 89 3.33 -22.57 -4.26
CA GLU A 89 4.07 -23.60 -5.00
C GLU A 89 3.76 -23.55 -6.49
N THR A 90 2.49 -23.32 -6.83
CA THR A 90 1.96 -23.44 -8.20
C THR A 90 1.53 -22.12 -8.84
N GLY A 91 1.48 -21.05 -8.05
CA GLY A 91 1.03 -19.72 -8.46
C GLY A 91 2.15 -18.79 -8.91
N ILE A 92 1.81 -17.51 -9.00
CA ILE A 92 2.66 -16.46 -9.58
C ILE A 92 2.81 -15.27 -8.65
N ILE A 93 3.80 -14.44 -8.96
CA ILE A 93 3.86 -13.05 -8.50
C ILE A 93 3.88 -12.10 -9.70
N SER A 94 3.05 -11.06 -9.66
CA SER A 94 3.03 -9.99 -10.67
C SER A 94 3.25 -8.62 -10.03
N PRO A 95 4.24 -7.82 -10.49
CA PRO A 95 4.39 -6.44 -10.05
C PRO A 95 3.16 -5.57 -10.32
N GLY A 96 2.46 -5.82 -11.44
CA GLY A 96 1.23 -5.13 -11.79
C GLY A 96 0.08 -5.35 -10.80
N GLY A 97 0.10 -6.47 -10.06
CA GLY A 97 -0.85 -6.79 -8.99
C GLY A 97 -0.52 -6.18 -7.63
N ILE A 98 0.65 -5.57 -7.49
CA ILE A 98 1.06 -4.83 -6.28
C ILE A 98 0.99 -3.33 -6.54
N GLY A 99 1.40 -2.89 -7.73
CA GLY A 99 1.45 -1.49 -8.12
C GLY A 99 2.84 -0.88 -8.04
N PHE A 100 3.00 0.27 -8.71
CA PHE A 100 4.29 0.96 -8.81
C PHE A 100 4.75 1.53 -7.48
N ASP A 101 3.86 2.19 -6.72
CA ASP A 101 4.20 2.67 -5.39
C ASP A 101 4.00 1.56 -4.36
N ILE A 102 4.99 0.67 -4.28
CA ILE A 102 5.04 -0.46 -3.35
C ILE A 102 4.94 0.07 -1.92
N ASN A 103 4.07 -0.52 -1.12
CA ASN A 103 3.69 -0.09 0.21
C ASN A 103 3.36 1.41 0.26
N CYS A 104 2.70 1.96 -0.76
CA CYS A 104 1.78 3.05 -0.51
C CYS A 104 0.82 2.61 0.59
N GLY A 105 0.53 3.51 1.52
CA GLY A 105 -0.16 3.15 2.73
C GLY A 105 -0.45 4.35 3.61
N VAL A 106 -1.24 4.11 4.65
CA VAL A 106 -1.78 5.14 5.52
C VAL A 106 -1.33 4.87 6.94
N ARG A 107 -0.87 5.92 7.61
CA ARG A 107 -0.61 5.94 9.04
C ARG A 107 -1.50 6.96 9.71
N LEU A 108 -2.15 6.58 10.80
CA LEU A 108 -3.00 7.47 11.58
C LEU A 108 -2.38 7.70 12.97
N LEU A 109 -2.18 8.97 13.33
CA LEU A 109 -1.82 9.40 14.67
C LEU A 109 -3.06 9.98 15.35
N ARG A 110 -3.30 9.63 16.61
CA ARG A 110 -4.26 10.32 17.47
C ARG A 110 -3.58 11.48 18.21
N THR A 111 -4.36 12.35 18.82
CA THR A 111 -3.89 13.33 19.82
C THR A 111 -4.89 13.41 20.97
N ASN A 112 -4.51 14.03 22.08
CA ASN A 112 -5.43 14.45 23.15
C ASN A 112 -6.06 15.84 22.87
N LEU A 113 -5.78 16.44 21.70
CA LEU A 113 -6.29 17.76 21.34
C LEU A 113 -7.69 17.64 20.73
N THR A 114 -8.46 18.70 20.89
CA THR A 114 -9.76 18.89 20.26
C THR A 114 -9.68 19.96 19.16
N HIS A 115 -10.73 20.07 18.35
CA HIS A 115 -10.90 21.14 17.39
C HIS A 115 -10.64 22.52 18.01
N ASP A 116 -11.15 22.79 19.22
CA ASP A 116 -11.03 24.09 19.86
C ASP A 116 -9.60 24.40 20.32
N ASP A 117 -8.79 23.36 20.61
CA ASP A 117 -7.37 23.53 20.92
C ASP A 117 -6.56 23.90 19.66
N VAL A 118 -6.94 23.36 18.50
CA VAL A 118 -6.18 23.47 17.25
C VAL A 118 -6.63 24.64 16.38
N ALA A 119 -7.93 24.93 16.31
CA ALA A 119 -8.49 25.96 15.43
C ALA A 119 -7.80 27.34 15.57
N PRO A 120 -7.50 27.84 16.78
CA PRO A 120 -6.80 29.13 16.95
C PRO A 120 -5.35 29.13 16.42
N ARG A 121 -4.74 27.95 16.24
CA ARG A 121 -3.34 27.78 15.82
C ARG A 121 -3.20 27.03 14.49
N LEU A 122 -4.30 26.74 13.81
CA LEU A 122 -4.31 25.84 12.64
C LEU A 122 -3.40 26.36 11.53
N GLU A 123 -3.47 27.65 11.20
CA GLU A 123 -2.59 28.23 10.17
C GLU A 123 -1.11 28.10 10.53
N GLN A 124 -0.76 28.39 11.79
CA GLN A 124 0.60 28.25 12.29
C GLN A 124 1.07 26.78 12.25
N LEU A 125 0.18 25.85 12.61
CA LEU A 125 0.43 24.42 12.58
C LEU A 125 0.71 23.94 11.14
N LEU A 126 -0.18 24.24 10.20
CA LEU A 126 -0.03 23.85 8.81
C LEU A 126 1.24 24.44 8.18
N ARG A 127 1.53 25.72 8.41
CA ARG A 127 2.79 26.36 7.97
C ARG A 127 4.02 25.67 8.58
N THR A 128 3.94 25.27 9.85
CA THR A 128 5.05 24.59 10.53
C THR A 128 5.24 23.18 9.99
N ILE A 129 4.16 22.42 9.78
CA ILE A 129 4.21 21.08 9.17
C ILE A 129 4.81 21.18 7.77
N PHE A 130 4.31 22.08 6.92
CA PHE A 130 4.81 22.27 5.55
C PHE A 130 6.30 22.60 5.51
N LYS A 131 6.80 23.41 6.44
CA LYS A 131 8.24 23.70 6.58
C LYS A 131 9.04 22.50 7.09
N THR A 132 8.42 21.64 7.89
CA THR A 132 9.10 20.56 8.61
C THR A 132 9.19 19.29 7.76
N VAL A 133 8.09 18.92 7.11
CA VAL A 133 7.91 17.73 6.26
C VAL A 133 8.03 18.13 4.79
N PRO A 134 9.13 17.75 4.09
CA PRO A 134 9.27 18.05 2.67
C PRO A 134 8.21 17.32 1.83
N CYS A 135 7.64 18.02 0.85
CA CYS A 135 6.68 17.49 -0.12
C CYS A 135 7.00 18.02 -1.53
N GLY A 136 6.36 17.44 -2.55
CA GLY A 136 6.54 17.78 -3.96
C GLY A 136 7.38 16.80 -4.77
N VAL A 137 7.24 16.87 -6.11
CA VAL A 137 8.01 16.05 -7.05
C VAL A 137 9.49 16.45 -6.99
N GLY A 138 10.37 15.48 -6.80
CA GLY A 138 11.82 15.72 -6.73
C GLY A 138 12.31 16.36 -5.43
N SER A 139 11.42 16.54 -4.44
CA SER A 139 11.79 17.07 -3.12
C SER A 139 12.73 16.11 -2.41
N GLU A 140 13.80 16.65 -1.80
CA GLU A 140 14.74 15.88 -1.00
C GLU A 140 14.41 15.95 0.49
N GLY A 141 14.64 14.85 1.18
CA GLY A 141 14.55 14.74 2.62
C GLY A 141 15.66 15.52 3.33
N LYS A 142 15.36 15.98 4.55
CA LYS A 142 16.39 16.52 5.46
C LYS A 142 17.25 15.43 6.09
N ILE A 143 16.80 14.17 6.00
CA ILE A 143 17.50 13.01 6.53
C ILE A 143 18.57 12.62 5.51
N ARG A 144 19.84 12.88 5.84
CA ARG A 144 20.97 12.49 5.01
C ARG A 144 21.45 11.09 5.43
N LEU A 145 21.53 10.21 4.44
CA LEU A 145 21.98 8.83 4.58
C LEU A 145 23.15 8.59 3.64
N ASN A 146 24.15 7.84 4.12
CA ASN A 146 25.07 7.18 3.21
C ASN A 146 24.48 5.87 2.69
N ARG A 147 25.13 5.25 1.70
CA ARG A 147 24.64 4.03 1.08
C ARG A 147 24.50 2.85 2.06
N SER A 148 25.44 2.68 2.99
CA SER A 148 25.40 1.59 3.96
C SER A 148 24.23 1.74 4.92
N GLU A 149 23.97 2.95 5.41
CA GLU A 149 22.81 3.24 6.25
C GLU A 149 21.50 3.01 5.49
N PHE A 150 21.46 3.40 4.22
CA PHE A 150 20.30 3.18 3.37
C PHE A 150 20.01 1.69 3.17
N GLU A 151 21.01 0.87 2.88
CA GLU A 151 20.86 -0.58 2.75
C GLU A 151 20.40 -1.23 4.05
N GLN A 152 20.89 -0.78 5.21
CA GLN A 152 20.36 -1.22 6.51
C GLN A 152 18.89 -0.85 6.70
N MET A 153 18.49 0.37 6.32
CA MET A 153 17.09 0.81 6.36
C MET A 153 16.19 -0.03 5.46
N LEU A 154 16.67 -0.46 4.28
CA LEU A 154 15.92 -1.36 3.39
C LEU A 154 15.65 -2.73 4.00
N VAL A 155 16.47 -3.18 4.95
CA VAL A 155 16.28 -4.46 5.66
C VAL A 155 15.43 -4.28 6.92
N GLU A 156 15.71 -3.23 7.70
CA GLU A 156 15.13 -3.05 9.03
C GLU A 156 13.88 -2.16 9.06
N GLY A 157 13.54 -1.50 7.96
CA GLY A 157 12.34 -0.67 7.82
C GLY A 157 12.21 0.41 8.89
N ALA A 158 11.02 0.54 9.49
CA ALA A 158 10.77 1.50 10.56
C ALA A 158 11.60 1.21 11.83
N LYS A 159 12.04 -0.04 12.05
CA LYS A 159 12.89 -0.40 13.20
C LYS A 159 14.22 0.35 13.14
N TRP A 160 14.78 0.54 11.95
CA TRP A 160 15.98 1.36 11.74
C TRP A 160 15.74 2.82 12.15
N ALA A 161 14.62 3.41 11.72
CA ALA A 161 14.30 4.80 12.01
C ALA A 161 14.14 5.03 13.53
N VAL A 162 13.39 4.16 14.21
CA VAL A 162 13.20 4.24 15.67
C VAL A 162 14.51 3.99 16.40
N ARG A 163 15.17 2.85 16.18
CA ARG A 163 16.25 2.38 17.05
C ARG A 163 17.62 2.99 16.73
N LYS A 164 17.90 3.33 15.46
CA LYS A 164 19.21 3.88 15.04
C LYS A 164 19.20 5.39 14.83
N ARG A 165 18.04 5.99 14.55
CA ARG A 165 17.90 7.43 14.34
C ARG A 165 17.05 8.14 15.38
N ASN A 166 16.51 7.43 16.37
CA ASN A 166 15.64 7.98 17.42
C ASN A 166 14.41 8.71 16.84
N MET A 167 13.87 8.20 15.72
CA MET A 167 12.75 8.80 15.00
C MET A 167 11.44 8.12 15.39
N GLY A 168 10.94 8.44 16.59
CA GLY A 168 9.69 7.92 17.12
C GLY A 168 9.92 7.03 18.34
N TRP A 169 8.99 6.12 18.61
CA TRP A 169 8.95 5.32 19.83
C TRP A 169 8.87 3.83 19.52
N GLU A 170 9.28 2.98 20.47
CA GLU A 170 9.25 1.52 20.28
C GLU A 170 7.82 1.02 20.03
N GLU A 171 6.83 1.60 20.72
CA GLU A 171 5.40 1.30 20.53
C GLU A 171 4.85 1.68 19.14
N ASP A 172 5.55 2.51 18.36
CA ASP A 172 5.15 2.77 16.97
C ASP A 172 5.32 1.52 16.11
N LEU A 173 6.31 0.68 16.44
CA LEU A 173 6.59 -0.55 15.71
C LEU A 173 5.48 -1.57 15.94
N GLU A 174 4.99 -1.72 17.17
CA GLU A 174 3.87 -2.62 17.52
C GLU A 174 2.56 -2.27 16.83
N ARG A 175 2.40 -1.00 16.41
CA ARG A 175 1.21 -0.48 15.73
C ARG A 175 1.41 -0.29 14.22
N THR A 176 2.52 -0.77 13.68
CA THR A 176 2.76 -0.79 12.24
C THR A 176 2.59 -2.22 11.73
N GLU A 177 1.89 -2.40 10.61
CA GLU A 177 1.83 -3.69 9.92
C GLU A 177 3.24 -4.30 9.73
N GLU A 178 3.38 -5.61 9.87
CA GLU A 178 4.67 -6.34 9.87
C GLU A 178 5.66 -5.81 10.93
N TYR A 179 5.16 -5.20 12.02
CA TYR A 179 5.97 -4.53 13.03
C TYR A 179 6.94 -3.49 12.42
N GLY A 180 6.54 -2.88 11.30
CA GLY A 180 7.30 -1.89 10.55
C GLY A 180 8.45 -2.42 9.71
N ALA A 181 8.62 -3.76 9.59
CA ALA A 181 9.59 -4.35 8.68
C ALA A 181 9.23 -5.79 8.29
N ILE A 182 9.01 -6.01 7.00
CA ILE A 182 8.83 -7.37 6.45
C ILE A 182 10.18 -8.07 6.31
N GLU A 183 10.23 -9.34 6.72
CA GLU A 183 11.45 -10.14 6.72
C GLU A 183 11.85 -10.65 5.32
N GLY A 184 13.15 -10.85 5.10
CA GLY A 184 13.69 -11.36 3.83
C GLY A 184 13.82 -10.30 2.73
N ALA A 185 13.95 -9.02 3.11
CA ALA A 185 14.32 -7.95 2.19
C ALA A 185 15.78 -8.09 1.77
N GLU A 186 16.05 -8.02 0.46
CA GLU A 186 17.38 -8.31 -0.10
C GLU A 186 17.90 -7.13 -0.96
N PRO A 187 18.71 -6.22 -0.37
CA PRO A 187 19.23 -5.05 -1.08
C PRO A 187 20.06 -5.38 -2.33
N ALA A 188 20.67 -6.58 -2.39
CA ALA A 188 21.41 -7.05 -3.55
C ALA A 188 20.53 -7.26 -4.81
N TYR A 189 19.22 -7.37 -4.64
CA TYR A 189 18.24 -7.52 -5.73
C TYR A 189 17.65 -6.19 -6.19
N VAL A 190 18.07 -5.08 -5.58
CA VAL A 190 17.64 -3.73 -5.92
C VAL A 190 18.65 -3.09 -6.87
N SER A 191 18.16 -2.45 -7.94
CA SER A 191 19.06 -1.80 -8.90
C SER A 191 19.75 -0.57 -8.31
N HIS A 192 20.93 -0.25 -8.85
CA HIS A 192 21.61 1.01 -8.53
C HIS A 192 20.70 2.22 -8.79
N ARG A 193 19.90 2.19 -9.86
CA ARG A 193 18.98 3.27 -10.23
C ARG A 193 17.91 3.49 -9.17
N ALA A 194 17.33 2.41 -8.63
CA ALA A 194 16.34 2.50 -7.56
C ALA A 194 16.97 3.13 -6.30
N ILE A 195 18.18 2.69 -5.91
CA ILE A 195 18.92 3.26 -4.78
C ILE A 195 19.17 4.76 -4.98
N THR A 196 19.72 5.17 -6.14
CA THR A 196 20.00 6.58 -6.43
C THR A 196 18.73 7.44 -6.38
N ARG A 197 17.59 6.92 -6.86
CA ARG A 197 16.31 7.65 -6.81
C ARG A 197 15.74 7.73 -5.39
N GLY A 198 15.86 6.67 -4.60
CA GLY A 198 15.24 6.55 -3.28
C GLY A 198 15.98 7.25 -2.16
N LEU A 199 17.32 7.20 -2.18
CA LEU A 199 18.18 7.70 -1.12
C LEU A 199 17.93 9.18 -0.74
N PRO A 200 17.78 10.13 -1.68
CA PRO A 200 17.52 11.52 -1.32
C PRO A 200 16.07 11.77 -0.87
N GLN A 201 15.14 10.83 -1.02
CA GLN A 201 13.70 11.03 -0.80
C GLN A 201 13.18 10.55 0.56
N VAL A 202 14.05 10.04 1.43
CA VAL A 202 13.65 9.53 2.75
C VAL A 202 13.14 10.66 3.65
N GLY A 203 11.99 10.45 4.29
CA GLY A 203 11.30 11.44 5.11
C GLY A 203 10.53 12.49 4.30
N THR A 204 10.05 12.14 3.10
CA THR A 204 9.28 13.05 2.22
C THR A 204 7.93 12.46 1.86
N LEU A 205 6.90 13.30 1.73
CA LEU A 205 5.54 12.88 1.35
C LEU A 205 5.47 12.48 -0.12
N GLY A 206 5.94 13.37 -0.99
CA GLY A 206 5.82 13.24 -2.43
C GLY A 206 4.73 14.06 -3.09
N ALA A 207 4.11 13.46 -4.09
CA ALA A 207 3.09 14.05 -4.96
C ALA A 207 2.06 12.97 -5.35
N GLY A 208 1.09 13.30 -6.20
CA GLY A 208 -0.01 12.41 -6.56
C GLY A 208 -1.10 12.47 -5.49
N ASN A 209 -1.62 11.32 -5.09
CA ASN A 209 -2.61 11.20 -4.01
C ASN A 209 -1.98 11.20 -2.60
N HIS A 210 -0.69 11.52 -2.46
CA HIS A 210 -0.03 11.56 -1.15
C HIS A 210 -0.32 12.86 -0.43
N PHE A 211 -0.67 12.76 0.86
CA PHE A 211 -1.01 13.90 1.69
C PHE A 211 -0.64 13.67 3.16
N LEU A 212 -0.68 14.78 3.90
CA LEU A 212 -0.70 14.80 5.35
C LEU A 212 -1.84 15.71 5.75
N GLU A 213 -2.80 15.16 6.49
CA GLU A 213 -4.00 15.88 6.89
C GLU A 213 -4.12 15.92 8.41
N VAL A 214 -4.46 17.08 8.95
CA VAL A 214 -4.94 17.23 10.32
C VAL A 214 -6.46 17.14 10.26
N GLN A 215 -7.02 16.11 10.90
CA GLN A 215 -8.42 15.73 10.77
C GLN A 215 -9.14 15.86 12.12
N VAL A 216 -10.47 15.99 12.05
CA VAL A 216 -11.36 16.04 13.21
C VAL A 216 -12.24 14.80 13.18
N VAL A 217 -12.35 14.08 14.30
CA VAL A 217 -13.34 13.00 14.46
C VAL A 217 -14.73 13.62 14.54
N GLU A 218 -15.50 13.55 13.46
CA GLU A 218 -16.85 14.14 13.40
C GLU A 218 -17.94 13.22 13.95
N GLU A 219 -17.81 11.91 13.74
CA GLU A 219 -18.80 10.92 14.18
C GLU A 219 -18.11 9.63 14.68
N ILE A 220 -18.74 8.96 15.66
CA ILE A 220 -18.28 7.68 16.22
C ILE A 220 -19.42 6.65 16.12
N TYR A 221 -19.25 5.67 15.23
CA TYR A 221 -20.23 4.61 15.01
C TYR A 221 -20.14 3.46 16.01
N GLN A 222 -18.93 3.12 16.46
CA GLN A 222 -18.68 2.02 17.41
C GLN A 222 -17.84 2.51 18.60
N PRO A 223 -18.48 3.10 19.63
CA PRO A 223 -17.77 3.73 20.74
C PRO A 223 -16.74 2.84 21.45
N GLU A 224 -17.09 1.57 21.67
CA GLU A 224 -16.18 0.62 22.36
C GLU A 224 -14.91 0.31 21.55
N ILE A 225 -15.01 0.24 20.22
CA ILE A 225 -13.86 0.01 19.34
C ILE A 225 -13.03 1.30 19.22
N ALA A 226 -13.70 2.44 19.05
CA ALA A 226 -13.06 3.75 18.98
C ALA A 226 -12.21 4.02 20.23
N GLN A 227 -12.75 3.75 21.41
CA GLN A 227 -12.04 3.91 22.68
C GLN A 227 -10.79 3.03 22.75
N LYS A 228 -10.85 1.76 22.30
CA LYS A 228 -9.67 0.88 22.21
C LYS A 228 -8.61 1.40 21.25
N MET A 229 -9.01 2.14 20.22
CA MET A 229 -8.12 2.83 19.29
C MET A 229 -7.63 4.21 19.82
N GLY A 230 -8.03 4.60 21.03
CA GLY A 230 -7.69 5.90 21.62
C GLY A 230 -8.42 7.08 21.00
N ILE A 231 -9.57 6.82 20.36
CA ILE A 231 -10.54 7.82 19.92
C ILE A 231 -11.65 7.89 20.98
N GLU A 232 -11.62 8.95 21.79
CA GLU A 232 -12.42 9.04 23.02
C GLU A 232 -13.66 9.93 22.85
N GLN A 233 -13.65 10.85 21.88
CA GLN A 233 -14.73 11.83 21.70
C GLN A 233 -14.80 12.41 20.27
N VAL A 234 -15.99 12.86 19.89
CA VAL A 234 -16.19 13.75 18.74
C VAL A 234 -15.44 15.06 18.98
N GLY A 235 -14.84 15.60 17.92
CA GLY A 235 -13.99 16.78 17.96
C GLY A 235 -12.51 16.48 18.23
N GLN A 236 -12.13 15.23 18.52
CA GLN A 236 -10.73 14.86 18.71
C GLN A 236 -9.92 15.02 17.43
N ILE A 237 -8.67 15.51 17.57
CA ILE A 237 -7.77 15.72 16.45
C ILE A 237 -6.92 14.49 16.18
N THR A 238 -6.87 14.10 14.91
CA THR A 238 -5.99 13.05 14.38
C THR A 238 -5.10 13.62 13.27
N VAL A 239 -4.04 12.90 12.93
CA VAL A 239 -3.19 13.22 11.80
C VAL A 239 -3.02 12.00 10.92
N MET A 240 -3.48 12.10 9.68
CA MET A 240 -3.34 11.06 8.67
C MET A 240 -2.13 11.36 7.78
N ILE A 241 -1.27 10.36 7.59
CA ILE A 241 -0.10 10.41 6.70
C ILE A 241 -0.31 9.35 5.62
N HIS A 242 -0.48 9.80 4.38
CA HIS A 242 -0.60 8.93 3.22
C HIS A 242 0.60 9.12 2.29
N CYS A 243 1.48 8.12 2.25
CA CYS A 243 2.59 8.06 1.30
C CYS A 243 3.16 6.64 1.19
N GLY A 244 3.93 6.38 0.15
CA GLY A 244 4.61 5.09 -0.05
C GLY A 244 6.13 5.15 -0.13
N SER A 245 6.64 4.26 -0.97
CA SER A 245 8.06 4.02 -1.24
C SER A 245 8.71 5.05 -2.16
N ARG A 246 7.96 6.09 -2.58
CA ARG A 246 8.48 7.20 -3.38
C ARG A 246 9.04 6.71 -4.72
N GLY A 247 10.06 7.38 -5.25
CA GLY A 247 10.72 6.96 -6.48
C GLY A 247 11.46 5.63 -6.37
N PHE A 248 11.70 5.13 -5.15
CA PHE A 248 12.39 3.87 -4.90
C PHE A 248 11.55 2.67 -5.38
N GLY A 249 10.36 2.45 -4.80
CA GLY A 249 9.54 1.31 -5.17
C GLY A 249 8.97 1.42 -6.58
N HIS A 250 8.72 2.64 -7.09
CA HIS A 250 8.39 2.82 -8.51
C HIS A 250 9.50 2.26 -9.40
N GLN A 251 10.77 2.55 -9.10
CA GLN A 251 11.86 2.02 -9.91
C GLN A 251 12.02 0.51 -9.74
N VAL A 252 11.82 -0.02 -8.53
CA VAL A 252 11.81 -1.49 -8.31
C VAL A 252 10.73 -2.15 -9.16
N CYS A 253 9.50 -1.62 -9.18
CA CYS A 253 8.43 -2.14 -10.02
C CYS A 253 8.80 -2.08 -11.51
N ASP A 254 9.28 -0.93 -11.97
CA ASP A 254 9.70 -0.69 -13.36
C ASP A 254 10.79 -1.67 -13.81
N ASP A 255 11.85 -1.82 -13.01
CA ASP A 255 12.97 -2.72 -13.29
C ASP A 255 12.52 -4.19 -13.45
N TYR A 256 11.58 -4.63 -12.60
CA TYR A 256 11.11 -6.01 -12.61
C TYR A 256 9.99 -6.25 -13.63
N LEU A 257 9.29 -5.24 -14.14
CA LEU A 257 8.31 -5.46 -15.21
C LEU A 257 8.95 -6.07 -16.47
N ASP A 258 10.13 -5.61 -16.86
CA ASP A 258 10.86 -6.16 -18.00
C ASP A 258 11.37 -7.59 -17.72
N VAL A 259 11.84 -7.84 -16.50
CA VAL A 259 12.24 -9.18 -16.05
C VAL A 259 11.05 -10.14 -16.13
N MET A 260 9.89 -9.72 -15.62
CA MET A 260 8.68 -10.52 -15.58
C MET A 260 8.11 -10.76 -16.98
N GLN A 261 8.19 -9.80 -17.90
CA GLN A 261 7.76 -10.01 -19.29
C GLN A 261 8.58 -11.12 -19.96
N ASN A 262 9.91 -11.15 -19.73
CA ASN A 262 10.76 -12.21 -20.24
C ASN A 262 10.50 -13.55 -19.53
N ALA A 263 10.29 -13.52 -18.22
CA ALA A 263 9.95 -14.71 -17.44
C ALA A 263 8.62 -15.33 -17.89
N SER A 264 7.57 -14.53 -18.11
CA SER A 264 6.28 -15.02 -18.61
C SER A 264 6.44 -15.80 -19.93
N ARG A 265 7.32 -15.35 -20.83
CA ARG A 265 7.65 -16.08 -22.07
C ARG A 265 8.43 -17.35 -21.79
N LYS A 266 9.48 -17.28 -20.94
CA LYS A 266 10.32 -18.43 -20.54
C LYS A 266 9.49 -19.57 -19.95
N TYR A 267 8.51 -19.25 -19.10
CA TYR A 267 7.66 -20.22 -18.42
C TYR A 267 6.35 -20.50 -19.16
N ASN A 268 6.18 -20.00 -20.39
CA ASN A 268 4.98 -20.19 -21.23
C ASN A 268 3.66 -19.81 -20.51
N ILE A 269 3.68 -18.72 -19.73
CA ILE A 269 2.49 -18.21 -19.05
C ILE A 269 1.65 -17.44 -20.08
N TYR A 270 0.40 -17.85 -20.26
CA TYR A 270 -0.56 -17.09 -21.05
C TYR A 270 -0.95 -15.80 -20.32
N LEU A 271 -0.78 -14.66 -21.01
CA LEU A 271 -1.17 -13.35 -20.52
C LEU A 271 -2.26 -12.77 -21.42
N PRO A 272 -3.50 -12.58 -20.93
CA PRO A 272 -4.55 -11.93 -21.71
C PRO A 272 -4.27 -10.44 -21.92
N ASP A 273 -3.41 -9.84 -21.09
CA ASP A 273 -2.88 -8.49 -21.23
C ASP A 273 -1.38 -8.49 -20.89
N ARG A 274 -0.55 -7.82 -21.70
CA ARG A 274 0.90 -7.72 -21.48
C ARG A 274 1.24 -7.08 -20.13
N GLN A 275 0.39 -6.22 -19.60
CA GLN A 275 0.56 -5.57 -18.30
C GLN A 275 0.43 -6.55 -17.11
N LEU A 276 -0.04 -7.78 -17.33
CA LEU A 276 -0.07 -8.86 -16.33
C LEU A 276 1.24 -9.65 -16.22
N ALA A 277 2.35 -9.11 -16.72
CA ALA A 277 3.66 -9.73 -16.64
C ALA A 277 3.94 -10.30 -15.25
N CYS A 278 4.32 -11.58 -15.20
CA CYS A 278 4.50 -12.33 -13.97
C CYS A 278 5.49 -13.50 -14.15
N ALA A 279 5.88 -14.11 -13.04
CA ALA A 279 6.66 -15.33 -13.01
C ALA A 279 6.09 -16.30 -11.97
N PRO A 280 6.31 -17.64 -12.11
CA PRO A 280 5.97 -18.60 -11.07
C PRO A 280 6.63 -18.18 -9.75
N PHE A 281 5.90 -18.20 -8.64
CA PHE A 281 6.42 -17.65 -7.39
C PHE A 281 7.71 -18.35 -6.94
N THR A 282 7.86 -19.63 -7.25
CA THR A 282 9.05 -20.45 -6.95
C THR A 282 10.27 -20.16 -7.85
N SER A 283 10.16 -19.30 -8.87
CA SER A 283 11.25 -19.01 -9.80
C SER A 283 12.27 -18.02 -9.25
N ASP A 284 13.50 -18.06 -9.78
CA ASP A 284 14.57 -17.12 -9.40
C ASP A 284 14.17 -15.65 -9.67
N GLU A 285 13.48 -15.39 -10.79
CA GLU A 285 13.00 -14.06 -11.15
C GLU A 285 11.96 -13.54 -10.14
N ALA A 286 11.04 -14.42 -9.72
CA ALA A 286 10.03 -14.12 -8.73
C ALA A 286 10.62 -13.87 -7.34
N GLN A 287 11.52 -14.72 -6.88
CA GLN A 287 12.15 -14.59 -5.56
C GLN A 287 13.04 -13.34 -5.47
N ARG A 288 13.76 -13.00 -6.55
CA ARG A 288 14.50 -11.74 -6.64
C ARG A 288 13.59 -10.52 -6.56
N TYR A 289 12.49 -10.52 -7.33
CA TYR A 289 11.50 -9.46 -7.24
C TYR A 289 10.90 -9.36 -5.84
N PHE A 290 10.56 -10.48 -5.23
CA PHE A 290 9.95 -10.50 -3.90
C PHE A 290 10.90 -9.93 -2.84
N GLY A 291 12.19 -10.29 -2.87
CA GLY A 291 13.20 -9.69 -2.01
C GLY A 291 13.39 -8.18 -2.24
N ALA A 292 13.36 -7.72 -3.49
CA ALA A 292 13.44 -6.28 -3.82
C ALA A 292 12.16 -5.51 -3.44
N MET A 293 10.99 -6.12 -3.62
CA MET A 293 9.69 -5.57 -3.22
C MET A 293 9.64 -5.40 -1.70
N LYS A 294 10.12 -6.38 -0.94
CA LYS A 294 10.28 -6.28 0.52
C LYS A 294 11.20 -5.12 0.94
N CYS A 295 12.29 -4.84 0.21
CA CYS A 295 13.07 -3.63 0.44
C CYS A 295 12.24 -2.35 0.27
N ALA A 296 11.36 -2.31 -0.75
CA ALA A 296 10.49 -1.15 -0.99
C ALA A 296 9.38 -1.02 0.06
N VAL A 297 8.85 -2.14 0.55
CA VAL A 297 7.95 -2.18 1.71
C VAL A 297 8.63 -1.55 2.93
N ASN A 298 9.84 -2.01 3.26
CA ASN A 298 10.59 -1.51 4.40
C ASN A 298 10.98 -0.03 4.26
N TYR A 299 11.37 0.40 3.05
CA TYR A 299 11.58 1.81 2.75
C TYR A 299 10.34 2.64 3.11
N ALA A 300 9.14 2.22 2.68
CA ALA A 300 7.93 3.00 2.89
C ALA A 300 7.54 3.10 4.37
N PHE A 301 7.69 2.01 5.14
CA PHE A 301 7.51 2.05 6.59
C PHE A 301 8.51 2.99 7.27
N ALA A 302 9.79 2.94 6.90
CA ALA A 302 10.80 3.88 7.40
C ALA A 302 10.46 5.33 7.04
N ASN A 303 9.95 5.57 5.83
CA ASN A 303 9.54 6.89 5.35
C ASN A 303 8.37 7.44 6.17
N ARG A 304 7.30 6.65 6.37
CA ARG A 304 6.16 7.05 7.21
C ARG A 304 6.56 7.26 8.67
N GLN A 305 7.48 6.45 9.19
CA GLN A 305 8.05 6.63 10.54
C GLN A 305 8.82 7.95 10.68
N ALA A 306 9.69 8.27 9.71
CA ALA A 306 10.39 9.54 9.67
C ALA A 306 9.41 10.73 9.60
N ILE A 307 8.38 10.65 8.75
CA ILE A 307 7.36 11.71 8.63
C ILE A 307 6.59 11.85 9.94
N ALA A 308 6.14 10.75 10.57
CA ALA A 308 5.44 10.80 11.85
C ALA A 308 6.27 11.50 12.94
N HIS A 309 7.58 11.23 13.00
CA HIS A 309 8.49 11.95 13.90
C HIS A 309 8.54 13.46 13.58
N LEU A 310 8.65 13.82 12.30
CA LEU A 310 8.66 15.22 11.87
C LEU A 310 7.33 15.94 12.17
N VAL A 311 6.19 15.26 12.04
CA VAL A 311 4.88 15.76 12.45
C VAL A 311 4.85 16.03 13.94
N ARG A 312 5.28 15.07 14.77
CA ARG A 312 5.40 15.25 16.23
C ARG A 312 6.23 16.49 16.57
N LYS A 313 7.37 16.70 15.91
CA LYS A 313 8.20 17.91 16.08
C LYS A 313 7.48 19.21 15.70
N ALA A 314 6.65 19.19 14.65
CA ALA A 314 5.87 20.36 14.28
C ALA A 314 4.81 20.71 15.33
N PHE A 315 4.11 19.71 15.87
CA PHE A 315 3.15 19.90 16.96
C PHE A 315 3.83 20.38 18.25
N GLU A 316 4.96 19.77 18.64
CA GLU A 316 5.76 20.20 19.80
C GLU A 316 6.10 21.68 19.74
N LYS A 317 6.54 22.14 18.56
CA LYS A 317 6.92 23.53 18.32
C LYS A 317 5.74 24.50 18.44
N VAL A 318 4.55 24.11 18.00
CA VAL A 318 3.37 25.00 17.94
C VAL A 318 2.64 25.05 19.28
N PHE A 319 2.57 23.93 19.98
CA PHE A 319 1.84 23.82 21.25
C PHE A 319 2.73 23.94 22.49
N GLY A 320 4.05 23.89 22.34
CA GLY A 320 4.99 24.03 23.46
C GLY A 320 4.93 22.89 24.48
N LYS A 321 4.43 21.72 24.07
CA LYS A 321 4.31 20.48 24.86
C LYS A 321 5.00 19.36 24.11
N SER A 322 5.54 18.36 24.81
CA SER A 322 6.08 17.17 24.14
C SER A 322 4.98 16.43 23.38
N ALA A 323 5.35 15.70 22.33
CA ALA A 323 4.40 14.89 21.56
C ALA A 323 3.71 13.83 22.44
N GLU A 324 4.40 13.31 23.45
CA GLU A 324 3.84 12.41 24.47
C GLU A 324 2.77 13.11 25.31
N ALA A 325 3.03 14.34 25.79
CA ALA A 325 2.05 15.11 26.55
C ALA A 325 0.83 15.53 25.71
N LEU A 326 1.00 15.64 24.38
CA LEU A 326 -0.07 15.85 23.42
C LEU A 326 -0.79 14.55 23.04
N GLY A 327 -0.37 13.39 23.56
CA GLY A 327 -0.97 12.09 23.27
C GLY A 327 -0.81 11.66 21.81
N MET A 328 0.29 12.03 21.14
CA MET A 328 0.52 11.78 19.71
C MET A 328 0.91 10.34 19.36
N HIS A 329 0.14 9.37 19.84
CA HIS A 329 0.38 7.95 19.61
C HIS A 329 -0.17 7.52 18.25
N MET A 330 0.45 6.51 17.65
CA MET A 330 -0.08 5.89 16.45
C MET A 330 -1.31 5.06 16.80
N ILE A 331 -2.33 5.08 15.94
CA ILE A 331 -3.44 4.12 15.99
C ILE A 331 -3.01 2.87 15.21
N TYR A 332 -2.72 3.05 13.92
CA TYR A 332 -2.19 1.99 13.07
C TYR A 332 -1.49 2.55 11.84
N ASP A 333 -0.66 1.72 11.18
CA ASP A 333 -0.08 1.95 9.87
C ASP A 333 -0.26 0.70 9.00
N VAL A 334 -0.89 0.87 7.84
CA VAL A 334 -1.29 -0.22 6.93
C VAL A 334 -0.90 0.07 5.49
N ALA A 335 -0.44 -0.96 4.79
CA ALA A 335 -0.17 -0.95 3.36
C ALA A 335 -1.45 -1.17 2.53
N HIS A 336 -1.54 -0.55 1.36
CA HIS A 336 -2.58 -0.87 0.37
C HIS A 336 -2.02 -1.25 -1.03
N ASN A 337 -0.69 -1.27 -1.18
CA ASN A 337 -0.03 -1.78 -2.39
C ASN A 337 1.04 -2.78 -1.97
N ILE A 338 0.70 -4.06 -1.80
CA ILE A 338 1.64 -5.04 -1.26
C ILE A 338 1.28 -6.45 -1.72
N ALA A 339 2.28 -7.34 -1.77
CA ALA A 339 2.02 -8.78 -1.80
C ALA A 339 2.63 -9.45 -0.56
N LYS A 340 1.85 -10.32 0.09
CA LYS A 340 2.28 -11.01 1.32
C LYS A 340 2.00 -12.50 1.25
N VAL A 341 2.92 -13.29 1.80
CA VAL A 341 2.67 -14.72 2.04
C VAL A 341 1.83 -14.84 3.31
N GLU A 342 0.65 -15.41 3.19
CA GLU A 342 -0.32 -15.54 4.27
C GLU A 342 -0.89 -16.95 4.31
N GLU A 343 -1.24 -17.44 5.50
CA GLU A 343 -1.99 -18.68 5.66
C GLU A 343 -3.49 -18.40 5.55
N HIS A 344 -4.16 -19.09 4.63
CA HIS A 344 -5.61 -19.00 4.42
C HIS A 344 -6.22 -20.40 4.39
N GLU A 345 -7.51 -20.49 4.73
CA GLU A 345 -8.29 -21.71 4.52
C GLU A 345 -8.94 -21.67 3.14
N VAL A 346 -8.63 -22.66 2.29
CA VAL A 346 -9.22 -22.80 0.96
C VAL A 346 -9.75 -24.21 0.81
N ASP A 347 -11.04 -24.35 0.52
CA ASP A 347 -11.75 -25.64 0.44
C ASP A 347 -11.55 -26.53 1.68
N GLY A 348 -11.53 -25.91 2.87
CA GLY A 348 -11.32 -26.58 4.16
C GLY A 348 -9.88 -27.01 4.43
N GLN A 349 -8.91 -26.61 3.60
CA GLN A 349 -7.48 -26.90 3.80
C GLN A 349 -6.69 -25.61 4.04
N ARG A 350 -5.79 -25.63 5.01
CA ARG A 350 -4.82 -24.54 5.22
C ARG A 350 -3.79 -24.54 4.10
N LYS A 351 -3.62 -23.39 3.46
CA LYS A 351 -2.66 -23.17 2.38
C LYS A 351 -1.90 -21.88 2.60
N GLN A 352 -0.63 -21.87 2.20
CA GLN A 352 0.14 -20.64 2.08
C GLN A 352 -0.11 -20.02 0.71
N LEU A 353 -0.53 -18.76 0.70
CA LEU A 353 -0.85 -18.02 -0.51
C LEU A 353 -0.02 -16.74 -0.56
N ILE A 354 0.47 -16.37 -1.74
CA ILE A 354 0.96 -15.02 -2.03
C ILE A 354 -0.24 -14.16 -2.43
N VAL A 355 -0.63 -13.22 -1.57
CA VAL A 355 -1.82 -12.38 -1.72
C VAL A 355 -1.41 -11.01 -2.23
N HIS A 356 -1.80 -10.68 -3.46
CA HIS A 356 -1.65 -9.37 -4.09
C HIS A 356 -2.78 -8.46 -3.66
N ARG A 357 -2.44 -7.27 -3.14
CA ARG A 357 -3.37 -6.18 -2.84
C ARG A 357 -2.87 -4.91 -3.53
N LYS A 358 -3.76 -4.27 -4.29
CA LYS A 358 -3.46 -3.01 -4.98
C LYS A 358 -4.65 -2.06 -4.90
N GLY A 359 -4.47 -0.96 -4.18
CA GLY A 359 -5.56 -0.13 -3.66
C GLY A 359 -6.09 -0.67 -2.35
#